data_AF-A0A9X7W1Q0-F1
#
_entry.id   AF-A0A9X7W1Q0-F1
#
_cell.length_a   1.000
_cell.length_b   1.000
_cell.length_c   1.000
_cell.angle_alpha   90.00
_cell.angle_beta   90.00
_cell.angle_gamma   90.00
#
_symmetry.space_group_name_H-M   'P 1'
#
loop_
_entity.id
_entity.type
_entity.pdbx_description
1 polymer ?
#
loop_
_entity_poly.entity_id
_entity_poly.type
_entity_poly.pdbx_seq_one_letter_code
_entity_poly.pdbx_strand_id
1 'polypeptide(L)'
;MTELRTETEASTESFDSRLYNWTTHRWGKSISLDAIFVALAQWTPIVMLSVIVLAATGFAWNSHISGSPFVPAVTSVVSAMFARLLNEPITRVSNRPRPFEQSLVPPLLRHDEGGSFPSNHATGAFALAFGFLQHTPYPLTWYFFILVILAVLLALARVYTGLHYLTDVLAGSVNGMVVAVLVGALIHRVLMHL
;
A
#
# COMPACT_ATOMS: atom_id res chain seq x y z
N MET A 1 -34.27 13.05 -24.23
CA MET A 1 -33.16 13.94 -23.83
C MET A 1 -32.43 13.46 -22.58
N THR A 2 -33.12 12.88 -21.59
CA THR A 2 -32.49 12.30 -20.38
C THR A 2 -31.64 11.06 -20.66
N GLU A 3 -32.10 10.13 -21.52
CA GLU A 3 -31.36 8.90 -21.87
C GLU A 3 -30.09 9.17 -22.68
N LEU A 4 -30.14 10.08 -23.65
CA LEU A 4 -28.95 10.52 -24.41
C LEU A 4 -27.91 11.17 -23.50
N ARG A 5 -28.35 11.86 -22.43
CA ARG A 5 -27.45 12.49 -21.46
C ARG A 5 -26.76 11.47 -20.56
N THR A 6 -27.48 10.42 -20.12
CA THR A 6 -26.91 9.32 -19.32
C THR A 6 -25.90 8.47 -20.09
N GLU A 7 -26.14 8.21 -21.39
CA GLU A 7 -25.18 7.46 -22.22
C GLU A 7 -23.90 8.26 -22.51
N THR A 8 -24.05 9.58 -22.74
CA THR A 8 -22.90 10.46 -22.97
C THR A 8 -22.07 10.60 -21.69
N GLU A 9 -22.70 10.82 -20.52
CA GLU A 9 -22.02 10.94 -19.22
C GLU A 9 -21.29 9.65 -18.82
N ALA A 10 -21.89 8.47 -19.06
CA ALA A 10 -21.25 7.17 -18.81
C ALA A 10 -20.05 6.89 -19.73
N SER A 11 -20.06 7.40 -20.97
CA SER A 11 -18.94 7.25 -21.92
C SER A 11 -17.71 8.11 -21.56
N THR A 12 -17.92 9.23 -20.87
CA THR A 12 -16.87 10.16 -20.42
C THR A 12 -16.32 9.87 -19.02
N GLU A 13 -16.91 8.93 -18.29
CA GLU A 13 -16.49 8.64 -16.91
C GLU A 13 -15.10 7.98 -16.88
N SER A 14 -14.18 8.55 -16.09
CA SER A 14 -12.83 7.99 -15.94
C SER A 14 -12.88 6.58 -15.35
N PHE A 15 -11.89 5.73 -15.68
CA PHE A 15 -11.80 4.38 -15.11
C PHE A 15 -11.80 4.40 -13.58
N ASP A 16 -11.10 5.36 -12.98
CA ASP A 16 -11.02 5.57 -11.54
C ASP A 16 -12.39 5.91 -10.92
N SER A 17 -13.17 6.76 -11.57
CA SER A 17 -14.53 7.13 -11.15
C SER A 17 -15.48 5.94 -11.24
N ARG A 18 -15.42 5.16 -12.34
CA ARG A 18 -16.22 3.94 -12.50
C ARG A 18 -15.93 2.92 -11.41
N LEU A 19 -14.65 2.72 -11.09
CA LEU A 19 -14.26 1.78 -10.04
C LEU A 19 -14.70 2.27 -8.66
N TYR A 20 -14.57 3.56 -8.37
CA TYR A 20 -15.08 4.15 -7.13
C TYR A 20 -16.60 3.94 -6.99
N ASN A 21 -17.36 4.26 -8.04
CA ASN A 21 -18.80 4.03 -8.06
C ASN A 21 -19.16 2.55 -7.90
N TRP A 22 -18.39 1.64 -8.51
CA TRP A 22 -18.58 0.20 -8.33
C TRP A 22 -18.37 -0.24 -6.86
N THR A 23 -17.44 0.38 -6.13
CA THR A 23 -17.21 0.10 -4.70
C THR A 23 -18.35 0.63 -3.84
N THR A 24 -18.82 1.85 -4.09
CA THR A 24 -19.87 2.49 -3.27
C THR A 24 -21.20 1.74 -3.33
N HIS A 25 -21.54 1.15 -4.49
CA HIS A 25 -22.73 0.30 -4.66
C HIS A 25 -22.66 -1.06 -3.93
N ARG A 26 -21.52 -1.42 -3.32
CA ARG A 26 -21.34 -2.65 -2.55
C ARG A 26 -21.36 -2.43 -1.05
N TRP A 27 -21.00 -1.23 -0.59
CA TRP A 27 -21.03 -0.89 0.82
C TRP A 27 -22.43 -1.13 1.40
N GLY A 28 -22.48 -1.64 2.62
CA GLY A 28 -23.69 -1.99 3.34
C GLY A 28 -24.33 -3.32 2.93
N LYS A 29 -23.91 -3.97 1.82
CA LYS A 29 -24.47 -5.28 1.42
C LYS A 29 -23.93 -6.43 2.27
N SER A 30 -22.72 -6.31 2.80
CA SER A 30 -22.12 -7.29 3.71
C SER A 30 -21.31 -6.58 4.78
N ILE A 31 -21.87 -6.50 5.99
CA ILE A 31 -21.25 -5.84 7.15
C ILE A 31 -19.87 -6.45 7.44
N SER A 32 -19.75 -7.77 7.37
CA SER A 32 -18.49 -8.47 7.63
C SER A 32 -17.41 -8.13 6.62
N LEU A 33 -17.76 -8.07 5.33
CA LEU A 33 -16.82 -7.74 4.27
C LEU A 33 -16.34 -6.29 4.39
N ASP A 34 -17.26 -5.37 4.66
CA ASP A 34 -16.95 -3.96 4.89
C ASP A 34 -16.03 -3.79 6.12
N ALA A 35 -16.32 -4.47 7.23
CA ALA A 35 -15.49 -4.45 8.43
C ALA A 35 -14.07 -4.96 8.18
N ILE A 36 -13.92 -6.03 7.37
CA ILE A 36 -12.60 -6.57 7.00
C ILE A 36 -11.81 -5.51 6.21
N PHE A 37 -12.40 -4.92 5.17
CA PHE A 37 -11.70 -3.92 4.37
C PHE A 37 -11.38 -2.64 5.15
N VAL A 38 -12.27 -2.21 6.04
CA VAL A 38 -12.02 -1.10 6.96
C VAL A 38 -10.82 -1.41 7.87
N ALA A 39 -10.79 -2.60 8.47
CA ALA A 39 -9.68 -3.01 9.33
C ALA A 39 -8.35 -3.07 8.56
N LEU A 40 -8.34 -3.67 7.37
CA LEU A 40 -7.16 -3.74 6.50
C LEU A 40 -6.66 -2.33 6.11
N ALA A 41 -7.57 -1.42 5.77
CA ALA A 41 -7.24 -0.05 5.37
C ALA A 41 -6.74 0.81 6.54
N GLN A 42 -7.24 0.59 7.76
CA GLN A 42 -6.89 1.36 8.96
C GLN A 42 -5.55 0.92 9.57
N TRP A 43 -5.29 -0.38 9.61
CA TRP A 43 -4.17 -0.95 10.36
C TRP A 43 -2.96 -1.33 9.48
N THR A 44 -2.89 -0.83 8.23
CA THR A 44 -1.86 -1.20 7.24
C THR A 44 -0.42 -1.20 7.79
N PRO A 45 0.10 -0.13 8.44
CA PRO A 45 1.48 -0.14 8.90
C PRO A 45 1.72 -1.16 10.02
N ILE A 46 0.76 -1.28 10.94
CA ILE A 46 0.85 -2.20 12.09
C ILE A 46 0.83 -3.65 11.60
N VAL A 47 -0.10 -4.00 10.71
CA VAL A 47 -0.19 -5.35 10.13
C VAL A 47 1.10 -5.73 9.41
N MET A 48 1.65 -4.85 8.58
CA MET A 48 2.92 -5.11 7.88
C MET A 48 4.09 -5.29 8.85
N LEU A 49 4.22 -4.41 9.85
CA LEU A 49 5.29 -4.49 10.84
C LEU A 49 5.15 -5.75 11.70
N SER A 50 3.94 -6.15 12.09
CA SER A 50 3.72 -7.39 12.84
C SER A 50 4.15 -8.61 12.05
N VAL A 51 3.83 -8.70 10.75
CA VAL A 51 4.26 -9.82 9.90
C VAL A 51 5.78 -9.82 9.71
N ILE A 52 6.41 -8.65 9.56
CA ILE A 52 7.87 -8.52 9.49
C ILE A 52 8.53 -8.97 10.79
N VAL A 53 7.98 -8.60 11.95
CA VAL A 53 8.49 -9.04 13.25
C VAL A 53 8.35 -10.56 13.39
N LEU A 54 7.20 -11.13 13.04
CA LEU A 54 6.99 -12.58 13.07
C LEU A 54 7.94 -13.33 12.11
N ALA A 55 8.17 -12.78 10.92
CA ALA A 55 9.17 -13.32 10.01
C ALA A 55 10.56 -13.24 10.65
N ALA A 56 10.95 -12.08 11.17
CA ALA A 56 12.23 -11.82 11.83
C ALA A 56 12.50 -12.75 13.02
N THR A 57 11.51 -13.01 13.88
CA THR A 57 11.64 -13.96 14.99
C THR A 57 11.71 -15.41 14.50
N GLY A 58 11.00 -15.75 13.43
CA GLY A 58 11.11 -17.03 12.75
C GLY A 58 12.53 -17.32 12.24
N PHE A 59 13.22 -16.31 11.68
CA PHE A 59 14.64 -16.40 11.33
C PHE A 59 15.52 -16.69 12.55
N ALA A 60 15.28 -15.98 13.66
CA ALA A 60 16.08 -16.14 14.88
C ALA A 60 15.87 -17.50 15.55
N TRP A 61 14.68 -18.10 15.43
CA TRP A 61 14.35 -19.37 16.05
C TRP A 61 14.84 -20.59 15.26
N ASN A 62 14.87 -20.50 13.93
CA ASN A 62 15.24 -21.62 13.08
C ASN A 62 16.76 -21.61 12.81
N SER A 63 17.50 -22.37 13.62
CA SER A 63 18.97 -22.52 13.59
C SER A 63 19.54 -23.01 12.25
N HIS A 64 18.69 -23.48 11.32
CA HIS A 64 19.10 -23.89 9.97
C HIS A 64 19.21 -22.73 8.98
N ILE A 65 18.67 -21.54 9.28
CA ILE A 65 18.76 -20.38 8.41
C ILE A 65 19.96 -19.52 8.85
N SER A 66 21.02 -19.51 8.05
CA SER A 66 22.14 -18.61 8.26
C SER A 66 21.77 -17.19 7.84
N GLY A 67 21.81 -16.23 8.78
CA GLY A 67 21.57 -14.81 8.52
C GLY A 67 20.86 -14.11 9.67
N SER A 68 21.26 -12.87 9.98
CA SER A 68 20.57 -12.04 10.97
C SER A 68 19.31 -11.41 10.36
N PRO A 69 18.13 -11.51 11.00
CA PRO A 69 16.91 -10.84 10.53
C PRO A 69 16.99 -9.31 10.65
N PHE A 70 18.03 -8.81 11.32
CA PHE A 70 18.22 -7.40 11.59
C PHE A 70 18.35 -6.58 10.30
N VAL A 71 19.17 -7.02 9.34
CA VAL A 71 19.39 -6.27 8.10
C VAL A 71 18.11 -6.16 7.25
N PRO A 72 17.36 -7.27 7.00
CA PRO A 72 16.02 -7.20 6.39
C PRO A 72 15.05 -6.25 7.10
N ALA A 73 14.94 -6.37 8.43
CA ALA A 73 14.01 -5.57 9.22
C ALA A 73 14.36 -4.08 9.25
N VAL A 74 15.66 -3.75 9.34
CA VAL A 74 16.11 -2.36 9.25
C VAL A 74 15.89 -1.80 7.86
N THR A 75 16.22 -2.58 6.82
CA THR A 75 16.05 -2.15 5.42
C THR A 75 14.58 -1.86 5.12
N SER A 76 13.64 -2.68 5.58
CA SER A 76 12.21 -2.45 5.38
C SER A 76 11.73 -1.13 6.02
N VAL A 77 12.07 -0.90 7.28
CA VAL A 77 11.67 0.30 8.02
C VAL A 77 12.29 1.55 7.41
N VAL A 78 13.59 1.54 7.11
CA VAL A 78 14.29 2.67 6.50
C VAL A 78 13.71 2.97 5.12
N SER A 79 13.41 1.94 4.31
CA SER A 79 12.76 2.10 3.00
C SER A 79 11.40 2.76 3.12
N ALA A 80 10.56 2.31 4.07
CA ALA A 80 9.23 2.87 4.28
C ALA A 80 9.26 4.33 4.75
N MET A 81 10.21 4.66 5.64
CA MET A 81 10.41 6.05 6.08
C MET A 81 10.84 6.93 4.92
N PHE A 82 11.83 6.51 4.13
CA PHE A 82 12.32 7.29 2.99
C PHE A 82 11.25 7.44 1.90
N ALA A 83 10.50 6.38 1.61
CA ALA A 83 9.43 6.41 0.61
C ALA A 83 8.31 7.38 1.01
N ARG A 84 7.97 7.42 2.30
CA ARG A 84 7.02 8.41 2.84
C ARG A 84 7.53 9.84 2.71
N LEU A 85 8.82 10.08 3.01
CA LEU A 85 9.42 11.41 2.85
C LEU A 85 9.39 11.88 1.40
N LEU A 86 9.61 10.97 0.45
CA LEU A 86 9.54 11.27 -0.98
C LEU A 86 8.11 11.47 -1.50
N ASN A 87 7.10 10.86 -0.87
CA ASN A 87 5.72 11.08 -1.25
C ASN A 87 5.22 12.49 -0.92
N GLU A 88 5.61 13.06 0.22
CA GLU A 88 5.13 14.37 0.67
C GLU A 88 5.20 15.49 -0.39
N PRO A 89 6.33 15.75 -1.05
CA PRO A 89 6.38 16.76 -2.10
C PRO A 89 5.49 16.41 -3.30
N ILE A 90 5.40 15.12 -3.69
CA ILE A 90 4.56 14.67 -4.80
C ILE A 90 3.09 14.94 -4.47
N THR A 91 2.67 14.63 -3.24
CA THR A 91 1.30 14.87 -2.77
C THR A 91 0.94 16.35 -2.77
N ARG A 92 1.86 17.22 -2.34
CA ARG A 92 1.63 18.67 -2.34
C ARG A 92 1.52 19.25 -3.74
N VAL A 93 2.35 18.78 -4.67
CA VAL A 93 2.33 19.27 -6.06
C VAL A 93 1.14 18.70 -6.83
N SER A 94 0.80 17.44 -6.63
CA SER A 94 -0.35 16.81 -7.30
C SER A 94 -1.67 17.43 -6.83
N ASN A 95 -1.78 17.72 -5.53
CA ASN A 95 -2.97 18.21 -4.84
C ASN A 95 -4.27 17.54 -5.33
N ARG A 96 -4.18 16.23 -5.63
CA ARG A 96 -5.30 15.47 -6.18
C ARG A 96 -6.34 15.26 -5.07
N PRO A 97 -7.59 15.72 -5.24
CA PRO A 97 -8.64 15.48 -4.26
C PRO A 97 -8.99 14.00 -4.16
N ARG A 98 -9.38 13.55 -2.97
CA ARG A 98 -9.77 12.14 -2.76
C ARG A 98 -11.08 11.78 -3.46
N PRO A 99 -11.33 10.48 -3.70
CA PRO A 99 -12.57 10.03 -4.33
C PRO A 99 -13.82 10.53 -3.60
N PHE A 100 -13.81 10.46 -2.26
CA PHE A 100 -14.97 10.88 -1.46
C PHE A 100 -15.18 12.39 -1.41
N GLU A 101 -14.16 13.21 -1.67
CA GLU A 101 -14.31 14.68 -1.71
C GLU A 101 -15.10 15.13 -2.94
N GLN A 102 -15.11 14.31 -3.98
CA GLN A 102 -15.83 14.56 -5.23
C GLN A 102 -17.17 13.81 -5.29
N SER A 103 -17.59 13.17 -4.20
CA SER A 103 -18.81 12.36 -4.14
C SER A 103 -19.72 12.82 -3.00
N LEU A 104 -21.04 12.68 -3.21
CA LEU A 104 -22.02 12.86 -2.14
C LEU A 104 -22.09 11.66 -1.18
N VAL A 105 -21.45 10.54 -1.55
CA VAL A 105 -21.40 9.33 -0.74
C VAL A 105 -20.17 9.41 0.17
N PRO A 106 -20.35 9.38 1.50
CA PRO A 106 -19.23 9.41 2.44
C PRO A 106 -18.37 8.14 2.29
N PRO A 107 -17.06 8.20 2.60
CA PRO A 107 -16.20 7.04 2.49
C PRO A 107 -16.56 6.00 3.57
N LEU A 108 -16.33 4.73 3.26
CA LEU A 108 -16.58 3.62 4.19
C LEU A 108 -15.70 3.70 5.45
N LEU A 109 -14.46 4.18 5.29
CA LEU A 109 -13.56 4.51 6.39
C LEU A 109 -13.46 6.04 6.48
N ARG A 110 -13.85 6.62 7.62
CA ARG A 110 -13.74 8.06 7.85
C ARG A 110 -12.28 8.50 7.75
N HIS A 111 -12.03 9.59 7.03
CA HIS A 111 -10.71 10.17 6.85
C HIS A 111 -10.84 11.67 6.56
N ASP A 112 -9.83 12.45 6.95
CA ASP A 112 -9.77 13.88 6.64
C ASP A 112 -9.48 14.12 5.15
N GLU A 113 -9.89 15.28 4.66
CA GLU A 113 -9.62 15.75 3.30
C GLU A 113 -8.11 15.96 3.06
N GLY A 114 -7.70 15.92 1.79
CA GLY A 114 -6.35 16.27 1.36
C GLY A 114 -5.79 15.33 0.30
N GLY A 115 -4.56 15.58 -0.15
CA GLY A 115 -3.96 14.91 -1.31
C GLY A 115 -4.09 13.37 -1.30
N SER A 116 -4.64 12.83 -2.39
CA SER A 116 -4.84 11.40 -2.59
C SER A 116 -3.65 10.72 -3.29
N PHE A 117 -2.88 11.45 -4.10
CA PHE A 117 -1.84 10.90 -4.97
C PHE A 117 -0.42 11.28 -4.53
N PRO A 118 0.52 10.33 -4.42
CA PRO A 118 0.33 8.87 -4.43
C PRO A 118 -0.17 8.38 -3.06
N SER A 119 -0.67 7.15 -2.99
CA SER A 119 -1.14 6.59 -1.71
C SER A 119 0.01 6.29 -0.76
N ASN A 120 0.07 7.00 0.38
CA ASN A 120 1.05 6.75 1.45
C ASN A 120 0.97 5.34 2.04
N HIS A 121 -0.23 4.76 2.15
CA HIS A 121 -0.42 3.41 2.71
C HIS A 121 0.09 2.34 1.74
N ALA A 122 -0.23 2.45 0.44
CA ALA A 122 0.31 1.56 -0.58
C ALA A 122 1.84 1.69 -0.68
N THR A 123 2.35 2.93 -0.68
CA THR A 123 3.80 3.20 -0.69
C THR A 123 4.51 2.55 0.48
N GLY A 124 4.02 2.76 1.71
CA GLY A 124 4.59 2.17 2.90
C GLY A 124 4.53 0.64 2.89
N ALA A 125 3.39 0.05 2.51
CA ALA A 125 3.24 -1.40 2.46
C ALA A 125 4.21 -2.06 1.47
N PHE A 126 4.35 -1.52 0.26
CA PHE A 126 5.28 -2.05 -0.72
C PHE A 126 6.74 -1.79 -0.36
N ALA A 127 7.06 -0.63 0.23
CA ALA A 127 8.41 -0.35 0.72
C ALA A 127 8.83 -1.29 1.87
N LEU A 128 7.91 -1.57 2.81
CA LEU A 128 8.12 -2.52 3.89
C LEU A 128 8.32 -3.94 3.33
N ALA A 129 7.45 -4.39 2.43
CA ALA A 129 7.56 -5.71 1.81
C ALA A 129 8.88 -5.88 1.07
N PHE A 130 9.17 -5.01 0.10
CA PHE A 130 10.36 -5.14 -0.75
C PHE A 130 11.65 -4.90 0.02
N GLY A 131 11.68 -3.94 0.94
CA GLY A 131 12.87 -3.68 1.76
C GLY A 131 13.23 -4.87 2.65
N PHE A 132 12.24 -5.60 3.16
CA PHE A 132 12.50 -6.84 3.92
C PHE A 132 13.09 -7.94 3.02
N LEU A 133 12.55 -8.06 1.80
CA LEU A 133 12.86 -9.18 0.91
C LEU A 133 14.26 -9.11 0.31
N GLN A 134 14.83 -7.93 0.11
CA GLN A 134 16.14 -7.78 -0.56
C GLN A 134 17.31 -8.44 0.16
N HIS A 135 17.25 -8.55 1.48
CA HIS A 135 18.31 -9.18 2.28
C HIS A 135 17.84 -10.48 2.94
N THR A 136 16.69 -11.00 2.51
CA THR A 136 16.12 -12.23 3.05
C THR A 136 16.84 -13.44 2.44
N PRO A 137 17.36 -14.38 3.26
CA PRO A 137 17.91 -15.65 2.80
C PRO A 137 16.95 -16.45 1.90
N TYR A 138 17.50 -17.10 0.87
CA TYR A 138 16.81 -17.91 -0.15
C TYR A 138 15.77 -18.94 0.37
N PRO A 139 15.96 -19.66 1.51
CA PRO A 139 14.95 -20.62 1.98
C PRO A 139 13.61 -19.99 2.42
N LEU A 140 13.52 -18.66 2.51
CA LEU A 140 12.30 -17.93 2.91
C LEU A 140 11.60 -17.24 1.74
N THR A 141 11.84 -17.70 0.51
CA THR A 141 11.15 -17.20 -0.70
C THR A 141 9.62 -17.29 -0.57
N TRP A 142 9.06 -18.15 0.29
CA TRP A 142 7.60 -18.16 0.51
C TRP A 142 7.07 -16.92 1.27
N TYR A 143 7.89 -16.28 2.11
CA TYR A 143 7.54 -15.00 2.77
C TYR A 143 7.41 -13.85 1.77
N PHE A 144 8.07 -13.95 0.61
CA PHE A 144 7.87 -13.03 -0.51
C PHE A 144 6.39 -12.95 -0.88
N PHE A 145 5.78 -14.11 -1.14
CA PHE A 145 4.39 -14.16 -1.56
C PHE A 145 3.47 -13.62 -0.48
N ILE A 146 3.72 -13.94 0.79
CA ILE A 146 2.89 -13.44 1.90
C ILE A 146 2.96 -11.93 2.01
N LEU A 147 4.16 -11.34 2.07
CA LEU A 147 4.32 -9.89 2.24
C LEU A 147 3.79 -9.12 1.03
N VAL A 148 3.99 -9.62 -0.18
CA VAL A 148 3.50 -8.96 -1.41
C VAL A 148 1.99 -9.09 -1.53
N ILE A 149 1.40 -10.28 -1.30
CA ILE A 149 -0.05 -10.47 -1.31
C ILE A 149 -0.69 -9.58 -0.25
N LEU A 150 -0.12 -9.55 0.96
CA LEU A 150 -0.61 -8.71 2.03
C LEU A 150 -0.53 -7.22 1.66
N ALA A 151 0.58 -6.75 1.09
CA ALA A 151 0.71 -5.38 0.62
C ALA A 151 -0.34 -5.04 -0.46
N VAL A 152 -0.61 -5.95 -1.40
CA VAL A 152 -1.66 -5.80 -2.41
C VAL A 152 -3.05 -5.71 -1.75
N LEU A 153 -3.37 -6.60 -0.81
CA LEU A 153 -4.67 -6.60 -0.13
C LEU A 153 -4.89 -5.32 0.67
N LEU A 154 -3.89 -4.87 1.42
CA LEU A 154 -3.94 -3.63 2.20
C LEU A 154 -4.08 -2.41 1.28
N ALA A 155 -3.38 -2.41 0.16
CA ALA A 155 -3.46 -1.36 -0.85
C ALA A 155 -4.85 -1.31 -1.53
N LEU A 156 -5.40 -2.45 -1.92
CA LEU A 156 -6.75 -2.55 -2.47
C LEU A 156 -7.84 -2.19 -1.45
N ALA A 157 -7.61 -2.44 -0.16
CA ALA A 157 -8.51 -2.00 0.90
C ALA A 157 -8.67 -0.47 0.92
N ARG A 158 -7.65 0.30 0.53
CA ARG A 158 -7.73 1.76 0.39
C ARG A 158 -8.63 2.20 -0.77
N VAL A 159 -8.66 1.42 -1.85
CA VAL A 159 -9.58 1.64 -2.97
C VAL A 159 -11.00 1.27 -2.56
N TYR A 160 -11.18 0.09 -1.97
CA TYR A 160 -12.49 -0.40 -1.55
C TYR A 160 -13.15 0.52 -0.53
N THR A 161 -12.39 1.11 0.40
CA THR A 161 -12.92 2.03 1.41
C THR A 161 -13.17 3.45 0.90
N GLY A 162 -12.90 3.72 -0.38
CA GLY A 162 -13.15 5.02 -1.01
C GLY A 162 -12.11 6.09 -0.70
N LEU A 163 -10.96 5.73 -0.14
CA LEU A 163 -9.94 6.69 0.29
C LEU A 163 -8.98 7.09 -0.80
N HIS A 164 -8.77 6.24 -1.79
CA HIS A 164 -7.84 6.46 -2.90
C HIS A 164 -8.39 5.88 -4.20
N TYR A 165 -7.99 6.47 -5.31
CA TYR A 165 -8.18 5.88 -6.62
C TYR A 165 -7.23 4.70 -6.84
N LEU A 166 -7.53 3.83 -7.80
CA LEU A 166 -6.62 2.71 -8.13
C LEU A 166 -5.28 3.25 -8.63
N THR A 167 -5.28 4.31 -9.43
CA THR A 167 -4.06 4.95 -9.92
C THR A 167 -3.18 5.52 -8.79
N ASP A 168 -3.78 6.06 -7.72
CA ASP A 168 -3.04 6.53 -6.53
C ASP A 168 -2.31 5.37 -5.85
N VAL A 169 -2.98 4.22 -5.77
CA VAL A 169 -2.45 3.01 -5.17
C VAL A 169 -1.35 2.40 -6.03
N LEU A 170 -1.55 2.29 -7.35
CA LEU A 170 -0.53 1.76 -8.27
C LEU A 170 0.74 2.63 -8.26
N ALA A 171 0.58 3.96 -8.31
CA ALA A 171 1.71 4.88 -8.24
C ALA A 171 2.44 4.77 -6.89
N GLY A 172 1.69 4.66 -5.78
CA GLY A 172 2.26 4.43 -4.47
C GLY A 172 3.03 3.13 -4.37
N SER A 173 2.45 2.02 -4.88
CA SER A 173 3.13 0.72 -4.94
C SER A 173 4.44 0.80 -5.70
N VAL A 174 4.45 1.42 -6.89
CA VAL A 174 5.65 1.61 -7.71
C VAL A 174 6.69 2.43 -6.96
N ASN A 175 6.29 3.56 -6.36
CA ASN A 175 7.23 4.39 -5.60
C ASN A 175 7.85 3.61 -4.42
N GLY A 176 7.02 2.88 -3.66
CA GLY A 176 7.49 2.06 -2.54
C GLY A 176 8.50 0.99 -2.97
N MET A 177 8.24 0.30 -4.08
CA MET A 177 9.15 -0.70 -4.64
C MET A 177 10.47 -0.07 -5.08
N VAL A 178 10.41 1.02 -5.84
CA VAL A 178 11.62 1.71 -6.34
C VAL A 178 12.49 2.19 -5.18
N VAL A 179 11.87 2.82 -4.18
CA VAL A 179 12.60 3.32 -3.01
C VAL A 179 13.23 2.18 -2.21
N ALA A 180 12.48 1.11 -1.97
CA ALA A 180 13.04 -0.07 -1.31
C ALA A 180 14.26 -0.59 -2.06
N VAL A 181 14.16 -0.72 -3.39
CA VAL A 181 15.27 -1.21 -4.21
C VAL A 181 16.53 -0.36 -4.06
N LEU A 182 16.38 0.96 -4.11
CA LEU A 182 17.50 1.90 -3.98
C LEU A 182 18.10 1.87 -2.57
N VAL A 183 17.27 1.88 -1.53
CA VAL A 183 17.70 1.86 -0.13
C VAL A 183 18.43 0.56 0.19
N GLY A 184 17.88 -0.60 -0.17
CA GLY A 184 18.56 -1.86 0.12
C GLY A 184 19.82 -2.06 -0.73
N ALA A 185 19.88 -1.55 -1.95
CA ALA A 185 21.11 -1.52 -2.73
C ALA A 185 22.20 -0.66 -2.06
N LEU A 186 21.82 0.50 -1.50
CA LEU A 186 22.74 1.35 -0.75
C LEU A 186 23.24 0.66 0.53
N ILE A 187 22.33 0.08 1.31
CA ILE A 187 22.68 -0.67 2.54
C ILE A 187 23.61 -1.84 2.19
N HIS A 188 23.31 -2.60 1.13
CA HIS A 188 24.17 -3.68 0.66
C HIS A 188 25.59 -3.19 0.39
N ARG A 189 25.73 -2.08 -0.35
CA ARG A 189 27.05 -1.50 -0.65
C ARG A 189 27.80 -1.09 0.60
N VAL A 190 27.13 -0.47 1.57
CA VAL A 190 27.75 -0.09 2.85
C VAL A 190 28.24 -1.33 3.60
N LEU A 191 27.42 -2.36 3.70
CA LEU A 191 27.78 -3.61 4.39
C LEU A 191 28.95 -4.35 3.74
N MET A 192 29.12 -4.25 2.42
CA MET A 192 30.24 -4.87 1.69
C MET A 192 31.57 -4.11 1.85
N HIS A 193 31.55 -2.92 2.44
CA HIS A 193 32.73 -2.08 2.66
C HIS A 193 33.12 -1.94 4.14
N LEU A 194 32.40 -2.62 5.04
CA LEU A 194 32.70 -2.74 6.47
C LEU A 194 33.40 -4.09 6.74
#